data_AF-A0A7W1KXR2-F1
#
_entry.id   AF-A0A7W1KXR2-F1
#
_cell.length_a   1.000
_cell.length_b   1.000
_cell.length_c   1.000
_cell.angle_alpha   90.00
_cell.angle_beta   90.00
_cell.angle_gamma   90.00
#
_symmetry.space_group_name_H-M   'P 1'
#
loop_
_entity.id
_entity.type
_entity.pdbx_description
1 polymer ?
#
loop_
_entity_poly.entity_id
_entity_poly.type
_entity_poly.pdbx_seq_one_letter_code
_entity_poly.pdbx_strand_id
1 'polypeptide(L)'
;MSMAGKFRGVMLVFLTVFLTSLFAGDVRAQPTGARSLSAIKSRAEFDTIARTYDADTPYPLPHVLFVIDRQDQNKIYYVNTQRYAFHKDFVNGTYLSLERGREFFENNYLKPNRRFIMGTLAYQTPVRRWTFEFWEGDLIPTDQIKLTSDVINKTFFEAVAFKPNSLRQEEASAEIKGLERVLQSEITKEQEYQALNQARGIGRIHIIAKLDEHVEIGSNEILILNEVPVTLPPVAGIIVTKPSTPLSHINLLVKGWGVPNAYIKNAQELLKQYDGWWVAFETKHDGYTIKRADQNQLKEYERRLAERLDIMKPRFNLGVKRLASLREQRARAITAYGGKSANLGEVMNARLAGISVPNGFTIPFFYYDQFIKENGLEEPLYEMMNDQRFVHDPAYRRERLTIMRARLQQGKVNDRLRAEVLRRVAAEFAGKGLFVRSSSNSEDLPNFSGAGLYSTVPNVRESLQLIEAVKTVWASLWNFEAYEARERAGVDHMKIFMAVLVQEGINSESSGVMITTDPYDRDNKGAIYISA
;
A
#
# COMPACT_ATOMS: atom_id res chain seq x y z
N MET A 1 53.39 -0.11 53.18
CA MET A 1 54.42 0.57 52.36
C MET A 1 53.91 0.68 50.93
N SER A 2 53.68 1.94 50.50
CA SER A 2 53.83 2.47 49.13
C SER A 2 53.00 1.86 47.98
N MET A 3 52.31 2.60 47.10
CA MET A 3 52.37 4.02 46.76
C MET A 3 51.00 4.44 46.22
N ALA A 4 50.44 5.50 46.80
CA ALA A 4 49.33 6.26 46.25
C ALA A 4 49.89 7.37 45.33
N GLY A 5 49.18 7.70 44.24
CA GLY A 5 49.39 8.98 43.56
C GLY A 5 48.99 9.01 42.09
N LYS A 6 48.11 9.99 41.79
CA LYS A 6 47.84 10.62 40.48
C LYS A 6 46.87 9.81 39.57
N PHE A 7 45.66 10.24 39.20
CA PHE A 7 45.05 11.57 39.08
C PHE A 7 43.53 11.48 39.38
N ARG A 8 43.07 12.25 40.37
CA ARG A 8 41.69 12.76 40.48
C ARG A 8 41.82 14.28 40.34
N GLY A 9 41.15 14.89 39.37
CA GLY A 9 41.11 16.34 39.18
C GLY A 9 40.94 16.73 37.71
N VAL A 10 40.04 17.67 37.46
CA VAL A 10 39.49 18.13 36.15
C VAL A 10 38.44 17.15 35.63
N MET A 11 37.13 17.35 35.82
CA MET A 11 36.36 18.50 35.34
C MET A 11 35.06 18.63 36.18
N LEU A 12 35.12 19.40 37.25
CA LEU A 12 33.95 19.92 37.99
C LEU A 12 34.02 21.45 37.92
N VAL A 13 33.81 21.98 36.72
CA VAL A 13 33.50 23.39 36.43
C VAL A 13 32.65 23.35 35.14
N PHE A 14 31.56 24.12 35.09
CA PHE A 14 30.47 24.13 34.09
C PHE A 14 29.25 23.22 34.38
N LEU A 15 28.86 23.12 35.66
CA LEU A 15 27.48 22.82 36.05
C LEU A 15 26.83 24.05 36.69
N THR A 16 26.81 25.18 35.96
CA THR A 16 25.94 26.35 36.22
C THR A 16 26.09 27.29 35.01
N VAL A 17 24.96 27.75 34.46
CA VAL A 17 24.81 28.42 33.14
C VAL A 17 24.63 27.44 31.98
N PHE A 18 23.54 26.67 32.01
CA PHE A 18 22.63 26.46 30.88
C PHE A 18 21.35 25.81 31.43
N LEU A 19 20.78 26.45 32.45
CA LEU A 19 19.48 26.11 33.03
C LEU A 19 18.54 27.32 32.90
N THR A 20 18.59 27.96 31.72
CA THR A 20 17.69 29.02 31.24
C THR A 20 17.75 29.11 29.71
N SER A 21 17.45 28.01 28.99
CA SER A 21 17.14 28.08 27.54
C SER A 21 16.66 26.74 26.95
N LEU A 22 15.94 25.90 27.71
CA LEU A 22 15.32 24.65 27.23
C LEU A 22 13.93 24.44 27.88
N PHE A 23 13.17 25.54 27.95
CA PHE A 23 11.71 25.56 28.03
C PHE A 23 11.21 26.72 27.17
N ALA A 24 11.58 26.65 25.89
CA ALA A 24 10.83 27.27 24.80
C ALA A 24 10.57 26.16 23.78
N GLY A 25 10.07 25.01 24.25
CA GLY A 25 9.19 24.25 23.38
C GLY A 25 8.00 25.15 23.16
N ASP A 26 7.68 25.46 21.91
CA ASP A 26 6.45 26.13 21.54
C ASP A 26 5.30 25.45 22.31
N VAL A 27 4.86 26.11 23.38
CA VAL A 27 3.48 25.99 23.82
C VAL A 27 2.73 26.49 22.60
N ARG A 28 2.32 25.57 21.71
CA ARG A 28 1.29 25.90 20.72
C ARG A 28 0.19 26.53 21.55
N ALA A 29 0.03 27.84 21.38
CA ALA A 29 -1.02 28.58 22.06
C ALA A 29 -2.30 27.76 21.88
N GLN A 30 -3.02 27.49 22.97
CA GLN A 30 -4.37 26.93 22.81
C GLN A 30 -5.08 27.84 21.81
N PRO A 31 -5.60 27.30 20.69
CA PRO A 31 -6.15 28.16 19.64
C PRO A 31 -7.20 29.08 20.26
N THR A 32 -6.88 30.37 20.27
CA THR A 32 -7.69 31.43 20.87
C THR A 32 -8.87 31.69 19.95
N GLY A 33 -10.10 31.48 20.43
CA GLY A 33 -11.32 31.70 19.65
C GLY A 33 -12.51 30.86 20.12
N ALA A 34 -13.69 31.17 19.59
CA ALA A 34 -14.91 30.41 19.84
C ALA A 34 -14.74 28.94 19.39
N ARG A 35 -15.41 27.99 20.06
CA ARG A 35 -15.37 26.56 19.72
C ARG A 35 -16.03 26.26 18.37
N SER A 36 -17.02 27.06 18.00
CA SER A 36 -17.77 27.02 16.75
C SER A 36 -18.52 28.33 16.56
N LEU A 37 -18.97 28.60 15.34
CA LEU A 37 -19.93 29.66 15.01
C LEU A 37 -21.29 29.05 14.65
N SER A 38 -22.40 29.72 15.00
CA SER A 38 -23.76 29.28 14.64
C SER A 38 -24.21 29.78 13.26
N ALA A 39 -23.46 30.70 12.68
CA ALA A 39 -23.61 31.21 11.33
C ALA A 39 -22.25 31.78 10.89
N ILE A 40 -22.00 31.84 9.59
CA ILE A 40 -20.84 32.52 9.02
C ILE A 40 -21.39 33.60 8.10
N LYS A 41 -21.20 34.87 8.47
CA LYS A 41 -21.78 36.04 7.80
C LYS A 41 -20.82 36.75 6.87
N SER A 42 -19.55 36.37 6.87
CA SER A 42 -18.56 36.91 5.94
C SER A 42 -17.42 35.93 5.69
N ARG A 43 -16.66 36.18 4.62
CA ARG A 43 -15.41 35.47 4.34
C ARG A 43 -14.40 35.60 5.49
N ALA A 44 -14.32 36.78 6.11
CA ALA A 44 -13.41 37.01 7.24
C ALA A 44 -13.76 36.10 8.44
N GLU A 45 -15.04 35.93 8.76
CA GLU A 45 -15.48 35.00 9.82
C GLU A 45 -15.10 33.55 9.49
N PHE A 46 -15.29 33.13 8.23
CA PHE A 46 -14.86 31.80 7.78
C PHE A 46 -13.36 31.59 7.99
N ASP A 47 -12.54 32.54 7.53
CA ASP A 47 -11.08 32.43 7.59
C ASP A 47 -10.56 32.35 9.05
N THR A 48 -11.31 32.87 10.04
CA THR A 48 -10.91 32.75 11.47
C THR A 48 -11.01 31.34 12.03
N ILE A 49 -11.84 30.47 11.45
CA ILE A 49 -12.11 29.12 11.95
C ILE A 49 -11.69 28.02 10.96
N ALA A 50 -11.37 28.39 9.73
CA ALA A 50 -10.98 27.49 8.66
C ALA A 50 -9.56 26.95 8.81
N ARG A 51 -9.33 25.76 8.24
CA ARG A 51 -8.01 25.26 7.85
C ARG A 51 -7.96 25.23 6.32
N THR A 52 -6.76 25.29 5.76
CA THR A 52 -6.56 25.17 4.32
C THR A 52 -5.78 23.90 4.04
N TYR A 53 -6.39 22.94 3.35
CA TYR A 53 -5.62 21.84 2.76
C TYR A 53 -4.87 22.38 1.55
N ASP A 54 -3.68 21.82 1.30
CA ASP A 54 -2.89 22.13 0.11
C ASP A 54 -2.61 23.63 -0.02
N ALA A 55 -2.38 24.31 1.11
CA ALA A 55 -2.26 25.77 1.20
C ALA A 55 -1.18 26.36 0.29
N ASP A 56 -0.11 25.60 0.06
CA ASP A 56 1.02 26.01 -0.78
C ASP A 56 0.82 25.63 -2.26
N THR A 57 -0.31 25.02 -2.63
CA THR A 57 -0.62 24.60 -4.01
C THR A 57 -1.43 25.64 -4.79
N PRO A 58 -1.51 25.54 -6.14
CA PRO A 58 -2.43 26.36 -6.94
C PRO A 58 -3.92 26.11 -6.63
N TYR A 59 -4.24 25.07 -5.86
CA TYR A 59 -5.60 24.64 -5.55
C TYR A 59 -5.82 24.54 -4.03
N PRO A 60 -5.56 25.63 -3.27
CA PRO A 60 -5.82 25.60 -1.84
C PRO A 60 -7.30 25.28 -1.61
N LEU A 61 -7.57 24.47 -0.60
CA LEU A 61 -8.92 24.10 -0.20
C LEU A 61 -9.20 24.58 1.24
N PRO A 62 -9.54 25.88 1.41
CA PRO A 62 -10.03 26.41 2.66
C PRO A 62 -11.32 25.69 3.04
N HIS A 63 -11.39 25.15 4.25
CA HIS A 63 -12.53 24.38 4.73
C HIS A 63 -12.77 24.54 6.23
N VAL A 64 -14.01 24.28 6.62
CA VAL A 64 -14.47 24.11 8.00
C VAL A 64 -15.28 22.83 8.11
N LEU A 65 -15.17 22.14 9.24
CA LEU A 65 -16.14 21.09 9.58
C LEU A 65 -17.46 21.73 10.02
N PHE A 66 -18.59 21.08 9.75
CA PHE A 66 -19.87 21.44 10.34
C PHE A 66 -20.53 20.24 11.04
N VAL A 67 -21.33 20.54 12.05
CA VAL A 67 -22.21 19.59 12.74
C VAL A 67 -23.60 20.20 12.81
N ILE A 68 -24.63 19.48 12.36
CA ILE A 68 -26.04 19.85 12.54
C ILE A 68 -26.62 18.92 13.60
N ASP A 69 -27.12 19.47 14.71
CA ASP A 69 -27.81 18.72 15.75
C ASP A 69 -29.32 18.70 15.47
N ARG A 70 -29.83 17.56 14.99
CA ARG A 70 -31.25 17.40 14.68
C ARG A 70 -32.14 17.38 15.93
N GLN A 71 -31.58 17.13 17.12
CA GLN A 71 -32.35 17.19 18.37
C GLN A 71 -32.51 18.64 18.87
N ASP A 72 -31.60 19.54 18.50
CA ASP A 72 -31.67 20.97 18.84
C ASP A 72 -32.15 21.78 17.63
N GLN A 73 -33.34 21.45 17.11
CA GLN A 73 -34.00 22.18 16.01
C GLN A 73 -33.13 22.37 14.75
N ASN A 74 -32.30 21.38 14.41
CA ASN A 74 -31.33 21.43 13.31
C ASN A 74 -30.30 22.57 13.44
N LYS A 75 -29.94 22.93 14.67
CA LYS A 75 -28.90 23.92 14.93
C LYS A 75 -27.57 23.46 14.35
N ILE A 76 -26.95 24.35 13.59
CA ILE A 76 -25.65 24.14 12.98
C ILE A 76 -24.53 24.72 13.84
N TYR A 77 -23.42 24.00 13.86
CA TYR A 77 -22.15 24.38 14.44
C TYR A 77 -21.10 24.34 13.35
N TYR A 78 -20.63 25.51 12.89
CA TYR A 78 -19.42 25.62 12.08
C TYR A 78 -18.21 25.50 13.01
N VAL A 79 -17.59 24.33 13.00
CA VAL A 79 -16.55 23.95 13.96
C VAL A 79 -15.30 24.77 13.71
N ASN A 80 -14.71 25.29 14.80
CA ASN A 80 -13.37 25.85 14.74
C ASN A 80 -12.39 24.72 14.44
N THR A 81 -12.08 24.56 13.15
CA THR A 81 -11.29 23.45 12.65
C THR A 81 -9.85 23.62 13.05
N GLN A 82 -9.37 24.85 13.31
CA GLN A 82 -8.06 25.07 13.91
C GLN A 82 -7.94 24.40 15.29
N ARG A 83 -9.04 24.37 16.07
CA ARG A 83 -9.12 23.75 17.40
C ARG A 83 -9.47 22.26 17.40
N TYR A 84 -10.39 21.83 16.55
CA TYR A 84 -10.85 20.45 16.51
C TYR A 84 -10.55 19.84 15.13
N ALA A 85 -9.72 18.79 15.12
CA ALA A 85 -9.32 18.15 13.87
C ALA A 85 -10.42 17.24 13.30
N PHE A 86 -11.25 16.64 14.16
CA PHE A 86 -12.31 15.72 13.77
C PHE A 86 -13.65 16.09 14.41
N HIS A 87 -14.78 15.72 13.77
CA HIS A 87 -16.13 15.95 14.32
C HIS A 87 -16.29 15.34 15.72
N LYS A 88 -15.75 14.14 15.94
CA LYS A 88 -15.75 13.47 17.26
C LYS A 88 -15.09 14.32 18.36
N ASP A 89 -14.03 15.05 18.03
CA ASP A 89 -13.29 15.85 19.01
C ASP A 89 -14.12 17.06 19.42
N PHE A 90 -14.84 17.65 18.46
CA PHE A 90 -15.77 18.74 18.72
C PHE A 90 -16.99 18.28 19.52
N VAL A 91 -17.69 17.23 19.07
CA VAL A 91 -18.92 16.74 19.71
C VAL A 91 -18.63 16.28 21.15
N ASN A 92 -17.53 15.57 21.38
CA ASN A 92 -17.16 15.12 22.72
C ASN A 92 -16.56 16.27 23.56
N GLY A 93 -15.76 17.14 22.95
CA GLY A 93 -15.17 18.31 23.63
C GLY A 93 -16.20 19.41 23.99
N THR A 94 -17.39 19.35 23.41
CA THR A 94 -18.55 20.20 23.74
C THR A 94 -19.63 19.50 24.54
N TYR A 95 -19.44 18.23 24.88
CA TYR A 95 -20.40 17.40 25.61
C TYR A 95 -21.76 17.25 24.91
N LEU A 96 -21.81 17.43 23.59
CA LEU A 96 -23.01 17.17 22.78
C LEU A 96 -23.30 15.66 22.70
N SER A 97 -22.25 14.84 22.73
CA SER A 97 -22.30 13.37 22.90
C SER A 97 -21.15 12.91 23.79
N LEU A 98 -21.32 11.74 24.39
CA LEU A 98 -20.26 11.02 25.11
C LEU A 98 -19.85 9.72 24.40
N GLU A 99 -20.47 9.42 23.25
CA GLU A 99 -20.19 8.24 22.43
C GLU A 99 -18.72 8.25 21.95
N ARG A 100 -18.09 7.06 21.87
CA ARG A 100 -16.69 6.91 21.47
C ARG A 100 -16.49 5.77 20.49
N GLY A 101 -15.41 5.88 19.71
CA GLY A 101 -14.94 4.81 18.82
C GLY A 101 -16.01 4.36 17.82
N ARG A 102 -16.24 3.05 17.79
CA ARG A 102 -17.15 2.40 16.83
C ARG A 102 -18.60 2.88 16.95
N GLU A 103 -19.09 3.05 18.18
CA GLU A 103 -20.48 3.45 18.43
C GLU A 103 -20.78 4.84 17.85
N PHE A 104 -19.89 5.81 18.09
CA PHE A 104 -20.00 7.16 17.52
C PHE A 104 -20.03 7.12 15.98
N PHE A 105 -19.17 6.29 15.39
CA PHE A 105 -19.08 6.17 13.94
C PHE A 105 -20.34 5.58 13.32
N GLU A 106 -20.80 4.44 13.84
CA GLU A 106 -22.02 3.77 13.36
C GLU A 106 -23.25 4.68 13.51
N ASN A 107 -23.40 5.36 14.64
CA ASN A 107 -24.57 6.18 14.93
C ASN A 107 -24.67 7.45 14.10
N ASN A 108 -23.54 7.99 13.63
CA ASN A 108 -23.51 9.32 12.99
C ASN A 108 -23.09 9.32 11.51
N TYR A 109 -22.55 8.22 10.97
CA TYR A 109 -22.22 8.10 9.53
C TYR A 109 -22.97 6.96 8.81
N LEU A 110 -23.37 5.89 9.50
CA LEU A 110 -23.96 4.71 8.84
C LEU A 110 -25.48 4.61 9.03
N LYS A 111 -25.99 4.97 10.21
CA LYS A 111 -27.43 4.86 10.50
C LYS A 111 -28.23 5.96 9.79
N PRO A 112 -29.41 5.62 9.23
CA PRO A 112 -30.28 6.60 8.60
C PRO A 112 -30.87 7.57 9.63
N ASN A 113 -31.33 7.12 10.80
CA ASN A 113 -31.88 8.00 11.83
C ASN A 113 -30.79 8.50 12.81
N ARG A 114 -29.84 9.27 12.30
CA ARG A 114 -28.74 9.86 13.07
C ARG A 114 -29.17 11.16 13.76
N ARG A 115 -28.60 11.46 14.93
CA ARG A 115 -28.80 12.76 15.61
C ARG A 115 -27.98 13.85 14.93
N PHE A 116 -26.68 13.59 14.74
CA PHE A 116 -25.77 14.57 14.16
C PHE A 116 -25.61 14.30 12.66
N ILE A 117 -25.77 15.35 11.84
CA ILE A 117 -25.31 15.34 10.46
C ILE A 117 -23.97 16.08 10.43
N MET A 118 -22.95 15.43 9.89
CA MET A 118 -21.57 15.90 10.01
C MET A 118 -20.90 15.87 8.65
N GLY A 119 -20.34 17.00 8.24
CA GLY A 119 -19.67 17.13 6.95
C GLY A 119 -18.65 18.25 6.95
N THR A 120 -18.18 18.57 5.75
CA THR A 120 -17.19 19.62 5.51
C THR A 120 -17.79 20.66 4.58
N LEU A 121 -17.57 21.94 4.89
CA LEU A 121 -17.84 23.07 3.99
C LEU A 121 -16.50 23.62 3.51
N ALA A 122 -16.32 23.71 2.20
CA ALA A 122 -15.06 24.11 1.58
C ALA A 122 -15.26 25.04 0.38
N TYR A 123 -14.28 25.91 0.12
CA TYR A 123 -14.25 26.72 -1.09
C TYR A 123 -13.47 25.99 -2.19
N GLN A 124 -14.19 25.53 -3.23
CA GLN A 124 -13.58 24.86 -4.38
C GLN A 124 -12.95 25.88 -5.31
N THR A 125 -11.67 26.17 -5.10
CA THR A 125 -10.89 27.12 -5.89
C THR A 125 -11.02 26.94 -7.41
N PRO A 126 -10.97 25.71 -7.98
CA PRO A 126 -11.08 25.52 -9.44
C PRO A 126 -12.37 26.04 -10.07
N VAL A 127 -13.51 25.83 -9.40
CA VAL A 127 -14.84 26.26 -9.90
C VAL A 127 -15.33 27.54 -9.24
N ARG A 128 -14.54 28.10 -8.31
CA ARG A 128 -14.86 29.32 -7.56
C ARG A 128 -16.24 29.27 -6.91
N ARG A 129 -16.55 28.13 -6.27
CA ARG A 129 -17.83 27.91 -5.59
C ARG A 129 -17.62 27.35 -4.19
N TRP A 130 -18.53 27.69 -3.29
CA TRP A 130 -18.64 27.01 -2.01
C TRP A 130 -19.35 25.68 -2.17
N THR A 131 -18.81 24.66 -1.53
CA THR A 131 -19.42 23.35 -1.49
C THR A 131 -19.53 22.84 -0.07
N PHE A 132 -20.56 22.05 0.21
CA PHE A 132 -20.56 21.14 1.34
C PHE A 132 -20.50 19.70 0.84
N GLU A 133 -19.83 18.85 1.60
CA GLU A 133 -19.59 17.46 1.23
C GLU A 133 -19.60 16.54 2.45
N PHE A 134 -19.91 15.28 2.20
CA PHE A 134 -19.82 14.20 3.18
C PHE A 134 -18.62 13.31 2.86
N TRP A 135 -18.16 12.57 3.87
CA TRP A 135 -17.17 11.53 3.65
C TRP A 135 -17.71 10.49 2.65
N GLU A 136 -16.85 9.93 1.80
CA GLU A 136 -17.24 9.00 0.71
C GLU A 136 -18.06 7.80 1.22
N GLY A 137 -17.68 7.25 2.39
CA GLY A 137 -18.37 6.13 3.04
C GLY A 137 -19.59 6.50 3.88
N ASP A 138 -19.99 7.79 3.93
CA ASP A 138 -21.19 8.21 4.64
C ASP A 138 -22.45 7.73 3.90
N LEU A 139 -23.30 6.98 4.60
CA LEU A 139 -24.58 6.47 4.10
C LEU A 139 -25.71 7.50 4.26
N ILE A 140 -25.43 8.77 3.97
CA ILE A 140 -26.35 9.90 4.15
C ILE A 140 -27.64 9.73 3.33
N PRO A 141 -28.82 9.77 3.98
CA PRO A 141 -30.10 9.74 3.28
C PRO A 141 -30.39 11.02 2.49
N THR A 142 -31.14 10.89 1.40
CA THR A 142 -31.57 11.99 0.50
C THR A 142 -32.23 13.16 1.25
N ASP A 143 -33.10 12.88 2.23
CA ASP A 143 -33.78 13.92 3.02
C ASP A 143 -32.80 14.74 3.88
N GLN A 144 -31.73 14.11 4.36
CA GLN A 144 -30.70 14.77 5.17
C GLN A 144 -29.72 15.57 4.34
N ILE A 145 -29.45 15.18 3.08
CA ILE A 145 -28.72 16.02 2.12
C ILE A 145 -29.51 17.32 1.90
N LYS A 146 -30.82 17.22 1.64
CA LYS A 146 -31.68 18.40 1.45
C LYS A 146 -31.74 19.28 2.69
N LEU A 147 -31.93 18.70 3.88
CA LEU A 147 -31.93 19.42 5.15
C LEU A 147 -30.61 20.17 5.37
N THR A 148 -29.47 19.52 5.09
CA THR A 148 -28.14 20.13 5.23
C THR A 148 -27.99 21.33 4.28
N SER A 149 -28.39 21.17 3.03
CA SER A 149 -28.38 22.26 2.04
C SER A 149 -29.21 23.45 2.51
N ASP A 150 -30.42 23.21 3.03
CA ASP A 150 -31.33 24.28 3.49
C ASP A 150 -30.78 25.02 4.72
N VAL A 151 -30.21 24.29 5.67
CA VAL A 151 -29.61 24.87 6.88
C VAL A 151 -28.37 25.69 6.52
N ILE A 152 -27.46 25.15 5.71
CA ILE A 152 -26.24 25.84 5.31
C ILE A 152 -26.56 27.09 4.50
N ASN A 153 -27.43 27.02 3.48
CA ASN A 153 -27.75 28.18 2.65
C ASN A 153 -28.54 29.27 3.41
N LYS A 154 -29.12 28.96 4.57
CA LYS A 154 -29.73 29.97 5.47
C LYS A 154 -28.70 30.62 6.42
N THR A 155 -27.60 29.94 6.73
CA THR A 155 -26.69 30.31 7.82
C THR A 155 -25.28 30.69 7.35
N PHE A 156 -24.94 30.37 6.11
CA PHE A 156 -23.73 30.80 5.41
C PHE A 156 -23.99 32.06 4.56
N PHE A 157 -22.95 32.85 4.31
CA PHE A 157 -23.07 34.18 3.68
C PHE A 157 -23.21 34.14 2.16
N GLU A 158 -22.97 32.98 1.54
CA GLU A 158 -22.99 32.76 0.10
C GLU A 158 -23.71 31.45 -0.22
N ALA A 159 -24.14 31.28 -1.47
CA ALA A 159 -24.74 30.03 -1.92
C ALA A 159 -23.72 28.88 -1.83
N VAL A 160 -24.15 27.75 -1.30
CA VAL A 160 -23.31 26.55 -1.11
C VAL A 160 -23.96 25.37 -1.83
N ALA A 161 -23.24 24.81 -2.79
CA ALA A 161 -23.67 23.64 -3.56
C ALA A 161 -23.28 22.33 -2.85
N PHE A 162 -24.00 21.25 -3.14
CA PHE A 162 -23.61 19.92 -2.68
C PHE A 162 -22.57 19.31 -3.62
N LYS A 163 -21.47 18.79 -3.07
CA LYS A 163 -20.49 18.00 -3.82
C LYS A 163 -20.57 16.53 -3.38
N PRO A 164 -21.08 15.62 -4.23
CA PRO A 164 -21.10 14.20 -3.92
C PRO A 164 -19.68 13.61 -4.00
N ASN A 165 -19.33 12.76 -3.05
CA ASN A 165 -18.03 12.06 -3.03
C ASN A 165 -18.13 10.55 -3.32
N SER A 166 -19.33 10.03 -3.59
CA SER A 166 -19.55 8.65 -4.02
C SER A 166 -20.70 8.54 -5.02
N LEU A 167 -20.73 7.47 -5.82
CA LEU A 167 -21.83 7.20 -6.77
C LEU A 167 -23.19 7.21 -6.08
N ARG A 168 -23.29 6.60 -4.89
CA ARG A 168 -24.51 6.59 -4.09
C ARG A 168 -24.97 8.00 -3.71
N GLN A 169 -24.06 8.88 -3.31
CA GLN A 169 -24.41 10.27 -2.98
C GLN A 169 -24.81 11.07 -4.22
N GLU A 170 -24.17 10.80 -5.36
CA GLU A 170 -24.50 11.42 -6.64
C GLU A 170 -25.92 11.03 -7.10
N GLU A 171 -26.24 9.74 -7.06
CA GLU A 171 -27.58 9.20 -7.33
C GLU A 171 -28.62 9.77 -6.36
N ALA A 172 -28.35 9.70 -5.05
CA ALA A 172 -29.27 10.17 -4.01
C ALA A 172 -29.56 11.68 -4.12
N SER A 173 -28.60 12.47 -4.60
CA SER A 173 -28.75 13.92 -4.75
C SER A 173 -29.37 14.33 -6.09
N ALA A 174 -29.38 13.46 -7.11
CA ALA A 174 -29.88 13.77 -8.45
C ALA A 174 -31.37 14.09 -8.47
N GLU A 175 -32.15 13.46 -7.59
CA GLU A 175 -33.62 13.62 -7.53
C GLU A 175 -34.06 14.76 -6.61
N ILE A 176 -33.13 15.44 -5.93
CA ILE A 176 -33.45 16.49 -4.96
C ILE A 176 -33.75 17.80 -5.71
N LYS A 177 -35.03 18.18 -5.75
CA LYS A 177 -35.47 19.45 -6.37
C LYS A 177 -34.83 20.67 -5.69
N GLY A 178 -34.23 21.55 -6.50
CA GLY A 178 -33.65 22.81 -6.04
C GLY A 178 -32.28 22.68 -5.35
N LEU A 179 -31.68 21.49 -5.34
CA LEU A 179 -30.32 21.30 -4.83
C LEU A 179 -29.30 21.67 -5.93
N GLU A 180 -28.53 22.72 -5.69
CA GLU A 180 -27.35 22.99 -6.51
C GLU A 180 -26.27 21.94 -6.24
N ARG A 181 -25.66 21.43 -7.31
CA ARG A 181 -24.60 20.42 -7.23
C ARG A 181 -23.34 20.89 -7.95
N VAL A 182 -22.20 20.46 -7.46
CA VAL A 182 -20.91 20.58 -8.13
C VAL A 182 -20.30 19.19 -8.18
N LEU A 183 -20.22 18.61 -9.37
CA LEU A 183 -19.63 17.29 -9.55
C LEU A 183 -18.11 17.36 -9.53
N GLN A 184 -17.48 16.26 -9.13
CA GLN A 184 -16.01 16.15 -9.14
C GLN A 184 -15.44 16.45 -10.55
N SER A 185 -16.13 16.02 -11.60
CA SER A 185 -15.76 16.29 -13.00
C SER A 185 -15.73 17.79 -13.33
N GLU A 186 -16.61 18.60 -12.74
CA GLU A 186 -16.68 20.05 -12.95
C GLU A 186 -15.53 20.78 -12.25
N ILE A 187 -15.20 20.38 -11.02
CA ILE A 187 -14.07 20.93 -10.24
C ILE A 187 -12.78 20.76 -11.02
N THR A 188 -12.62 19.59 -11.64
CA THR A 188 -11.37 19.25 -12.28
C THR A 188 -11.25 19.73 -13.72
N LYS A 189 -12.28 20.39 -14.28
CA LYS A 189 -12.32 20.89 -15.67
C LYS A 189 -11.36 22.07 -15.92
N GLU A 190 -11.13 22.91 -14.91
CA GLU A 190 -10.25 24.09 -14.95
C GLU A 190 -8.80 23.77 -14.54
N GLN A 191 -8.55 22.60 -13.96
CA GLN A 191 -7.21 22.17 -13.59
C GLN A 191 -6.45 21.77 -14.86
N GLU A 192 -5.31 22.40 -15.15
CA GLU A 192 -4.48 22.04 -16.31
C GLU A 192 -3.40 21.02 -15.93
N TYR A 193 -3.00 21.01 -14.66
CA TYR A 193 -1.93 20.18 -14.13
C TYR A 193 -2.19 19.79 -12.66
N GLN A 194 -1.83 18.57 -12.30
CA GLN A 194 -1.70 18.15 -10.91
C GLN A 194 -0.54 17.17 -10.77
N ALA A 195 0.42 17.47 -9.90
CA ALA A 195 1.42 16.51 -9.49
C ALA A 195 0.77 15.45 -8.58
N LEU A 196 0.77 14.19 -9.00
CA LEU A 196 0.30 13.06 -8.20
C LEU A 196 1.47 12.39 -7.45
N ASN A 197 2.67 12.42 -8.05
CA ASN A 197 3.94 12.11 -7.40
C ASN A 197 5.04 12.99 -7.99
N GLN A 198 5.81 13.68 -7.14
CA GLN A 198 6.97 14.47 -7.56
C GLN A 198 8.19 13.57 -7.67
N ALA A 199 8.66 13.36 -8.89
CA ALA A 199 9.80 12.49 -9.17
C ALA A 199 10.37 12.80 -10.56
N ARG A 200 11.47 12.11 -10.89
CA ARG A 200 12.11 12.19 -12.21
C ARG A 200 12.28 10.79 -12.78
N GLY A 201 11.93 10.63 -14.05
CA GLY A 201 12.05 9.39 -14.80
C GLY A 201 12.65 9.64 -16.18
N ILE A 202 13.25 8.59 -16.75
CA ILE A 202 13.63 8.54 -18.16
C ILE A 202 12.92 7.33 -18.75
N GLY A 203 12.20 7.52 -19.85
CA GLY A 203 11.45 6.46 -20.49
C GLY A 203 10.94 6.83 -21.88
N ARG A 204 10.47 5.85 -22.62
CA ARG A 204 9.84 6.03 -23.93
C ARG A 204 8.38 6.44 -23.75
N ILE A 205 7.94 7.53 -24.37
CA ILE A 205 6.52 7.90 -24.31
C ILE A 205 5.70 6.88 -25.11
N HIS A 206 4.61 6.43 -24.49
CA HIS A 206 3.62 5.57 -25.13
C HIS A 206 2.23 6.14 -24.86
N ILE A 207 1.59 6.65 -25.90
CA ILE A 207 0.25 7.22 -25.82
C ILE A 207 -0.79 6.13 -26.06
N ILE A 208 -1.63 5.87 -25.06
CA ILE A 208 -2.64 4.81 -25.12
C ILE A 208 -4.03 5.45 -25.00
N ALA A 209 -4.78 5.41 -26.10
CA ALA A 209 -6.14 5.94 -26.16
C ALA A 209 -7.12 5.13 -25.30
N LYS A 210 -6.95 3.80 -25.28
CA LYS A 210 -7.74 2.87 -24.48
C LYS A 210 -6.85 1.71 -24.06
N LEU A 211 -6.78 1.43 -22.76
CA LEU A 211 -6.13 0.24 -22.26
C LEU A 211 -7.06 -0.95 -22.56
N ASP A 212 -6.63 -1.84 -23.43
CA ASP A 212 -7.26 -3.16 -23.61
C ASP A 212 -6.21 -4.26 -23.47
N GLU A 213 -6.65 -5.51 -23.52
CA GLU A 213 -5.81 -6.69 -23.28
C GLU A 213 -4.70 -6.89 -24.34
N HIS A 214 -4.72 -6.11 -25.43
CA HIS A 214 -3.74 -6.16 -26.51
C HIS A 214 -2.70 -5.04 -26.44
N VAL A 215 -2.85 -4.09 -25.51
CA VAL A 215 -1.89 -3.00 -25.33
C VAL A 215 -0.73 -3.45 -24.44
N GLU A 216 0.42 -3.67 -25.06
CA GLU A 216 1.67 -4.02 -24.38
C GLU A 216 2.31 -2.79 -23.73
N ILE A 217 2.79 -2.93 -22.49
CA ILE A 217 3.38 -1.84 -21.71
C ILE A 217 4.76 -2.29 -21.21
N GLY A 218 5.80 -1.54 -21.59
CA GLY A 218 7.17 -1.76 -21.15
C GLY A 218 7.51 -1.05 -19.83
N SER A 219 8.42 -1.62 -19.03
CA SER A 219 8.87 -1.00 -17.78
C SER A 219 9.68 0.29 -17.96
N ASN A 220 10.19 0.49 -19.17
CA ASN A 220 10.89 1.69 -19.61
C ASN A 220 9.94 2.76 -20.19
N GLU A 221 8.63 2.56 -20.17
CA GLU A 221 7.69 3.49 -20.80
C GLU A 221 7.20 4.57 -19.84
N ILE A 222 6.90 5.75 -20.38
CA ILE A 222 6.13 6.79 -19.71
C ILE A 222 4.76 6.81 -20.39
N LEU A 223 3.74 6.38 -19.67
CA LEU A 223 2.42 6.18 -20.25
C LEU A 223 1.61 7.47 -20.24
N ILE A 224 0.91 7.73 -21.34
CA ILE A 224 -0.11 8.77 -21.42
C ILE A 224 -1.47 8.10 -21.60
N LEU A 225 -2.28 8.11 -20.55
CA LEU A 225 -3.55 7.40 -20.48
C LEU A 225 -4.73 8.38 -20.37
N ASN A 226 -5.89 7.97 -20.86
CA ASN A 226 -7.10 8.76 -20.66
C ASN A 226 -7.59 8.76 -19.22
N GLU A 227 -7.46 7.63 -18.53
CA GLU A 227 -7.82 7.48 -17.12
C GLU A 227 -6.91 6.46 -16.46
N VAL A 228 -6.90 6.46 -15.12
CA VAL A 228 -6.11 5.53 -14.33
C VAL A 228 -6.72 4.13 -14.46
N PRO A 229 -5.97 3.11 -14.94
CA PRO A 229 -6.50 1.76 -15.10
C PRO A 229 -6.59 1.02 -13.77
N VAL A 230 -7.44 -0.02 -13.71
CA VAL A 230 -7.64 -0.84 -12.50
C VAL A 230 -6.37 -1.59 -12.09
N THR A 231 -5.52 -1.93 -13.06
CA THR A 231 -4.22 -2.56 -12.83
C THR A 231 -3.18 -1.93 -13.75
N LEU A 232 -1.94 -1.82 -13.29
CA LEU A 232 -0.85 -1.26 -14.08
C LEU A 232 0.49 -1.96 -13.76
N PRO A 233 1.26 -2.41 -14.76
CA PRO A 233 2.62 -2.87 -14.52
C PRO A 233 3.55 -1.68 -14.16
N PRO A 234 4.72 -1.92 -13.54
CA PRO A 234 5.71 -0.86 -13.30
C PRO A 234 6.11 -0.18 -14.59
N VAL A 235 6.22 1.15 -14.56
CA VAL A 235 6.56 2.01 -15.70
C VAL A 235 7.52 3.11 -15.25
N ALA A 236 8.17 3.78 -16.19
CA ALA A 236 9.10 4.88 -15.94
C ALA A 236 8.40 6.23 -15.63
N GLY A 237 7.09 6.31 -15.84
CA GLY A 237 6.26 7.45 -15.46
C GLY A 237 4.82 7.32 -15.96
N ILE A 238 3.92 8.15 -15.42
CA ILE A 238 2.50 8.16 -15.79
C ILE A 238 2.00 9.59 -15.94
N ILE A 239 1.22 9.79 -17.00
CA ILE A 239 0.47 11.00 -17.29
C ILE A 239 -0.98 10.59 -17.57
N VAL A 240 -1.93 11.16 -16.84
CA VAL A 240 -3.36 10.95 -17.11
C VAL A 240 -4.02 12.22 -17.64
N THR A 241 -4.91 12.09 -18.63
CA THR A 241 -5.65 13.23 -19.21
C THR A 241 -6.99 13.49 -18.54
N LYS A 242 -7.48 12.56 -17.71
CA LYS A 242 -8.58 12.79 -16.78
C LYS A 242 -8.08 12.92 -15.34
N PRO A 243 -8.62 13.89 -14.59
CA PRO A 243 -8.31 14.11 -13.19
C PRO A 243 -8.59 12.86 -12.34
N SER A 244 -7.72 12.60 -11.37
CA SER A 244 -7.90 11.51 -10.38
C SER A 244 -7.52 12.00 -9.00
N THR A 245 -8.05 11.37 -7.95
CA THR A 245 -7.68 11.73 -6.58
C THR A 245 -6.24 11.28 -6.28
N PRO A 246 -5.40 12.11 -5.64
CA PRO A 246 -4.04 11.71 -5.23
C PRO A 246 -4.00 10.45 -4.35
N LEU A 247 -5.10 10.17 -3.65
CA LEU A 247 -5.27 9.00 -2.76
C LEU A 247 -5.78 7.74 -3.46
N SER A 248 -5.95 7.75 -4.78
CA SER A 248 -6.35 6.54 -5.50
C SER A 248 -5.33 5.41 -5.26
N HIS A 249 -5.81 4.16 -5.16
CA HIS A 249 -4.98 2.97 -4.92
C HIS A 249 -3.78 2.87 -5.88
N ILE A 250 -3.98 3.28 -7.14
CA ILE A 250 -2.93 3.28 -8.16
C ILE A 250 -1.93 4.43 -7.97
N ASN A 251 -2.38 5.64 -7.61
CA ASN A 251 -1.47 6.75 -7.35
C ASN A 251 -0.52 6.45 -6.18
N LEU A 252 -1.01 5.76 -5.13
CA LEU A 252 -0.18 5.25 -4.04
C LEU A 252 0.85 4.21 -4.51
N LEU A 253 0.43 3.28 -5.38
CA LEU A 253 1.28 2.25 -5.95
C LEU A 253 2.40 2.83 -6.84
N VAL A 254 2.07 3.82 -7.68
CA VAL A 254 3.04 4.51 -8.56
C VAL A 254 4.01 5.36 -7.75
N LYS A 255 3.53 6.00 -6.68
CA LYS A 255 4.39 6.68 -5.70
C LYS A 255 5.37 5.71 -5.04
N GLY A 256 4.95 4.48 -4.75
CA GLY A 256 5.81 3.41 -4.25
C GLY A 256 6.95 3.03 -5.19
N TRP A 257 6.80 3.22 -6.50
CA TRP A 257 7.87 3.02 -7.48
C TRP A 257 8.85 4.20 -7.56
N GLY A 258 8.50 5.35 -6.99
CA GLY A 258 9.32 6.56 -7.03
C GLY A 258 9.43 7.19 -8.43
N VAL A 259 8.44 6.96 -9.30
CA VAL A 259 8.43 7.45 -10.69
C VAL A 259 7.49 8.67 -10.85
N PRO A 260 7.75 9.57 -11.81
CA PRO A 260 6.91 10.76 -12.02
C PRO A 260 5.47 10.38 -12.36
N ASN A 261 4.51 10.99 -11.67
CA ASN A 261 3.08 10.77 -11.88
C ASN A 261 2.35 12.12 -11.87
N ALA A 262 1.56 12.42 -12.90
CA ALA A 262 0.79 13.64 -12.97
C ALA A 262 -0.50 13.49 -13.77
N TYR A 263 -1.48 14.32 -13.41
CA TYR A 263 -2.54 14.69 -14.32
C TYR A 263 -2.07 15.88 -15.18
N ILE A 264 -2.25 15.78 -16.49
CA ILE A 264 -1.96 16.84 -17.46
C ILE A 264 -3.12 16.90 -18.45
N LYS A 265 -3.80 18.04 -18.49
CA LYS A 265 -4.93 18.26 -19.39
C LYS A 265 -4.48 18.16 -20.85
N ASN A 266 -5.22 17.39 -21.65
CA ASN A 266 -4.95 17.17 -23.08
C ASN A 266 -3.52 16.67 -23.38
N ALA A 267 -2.92 15.89 -22.48
CA ALA A 267 -1.55 15.40 -22.66
C ALA A 267 -1.36 14.52 -23.91
N GLN A 268 -2.40 13.83 -24.38
CA GLN A 268 -2.32 13.03 -25.62
C GLN A 268 -1.99 13.91 -26.82
N GLU A 269 -2.65 15.06 -26.96
CA GLU A 269 -2.40 16.02 -28.03
C GLU A 269 -1.08 16.77 -27.81
N LEU A 270 -0.87 17.27 -26.58
CA LEU A 270 0.28 18.12 -26.24
C LEU A 270 1.62 17.39 -26.41
N LEU A 271 1.63 16.10 -26.08
CA LEU A 271 2.84 15.27 -26.07
C LEU A 271 2.92 14.29 -27.24
N LYS A 272 2.01 14.40 -28.22
CA LYS A 272 2.01 13.58 -29.44
C LYS A 272 3.34 13.58 -30.18
N GLN A 273 4.06 14.70 -30.18
CA GLN A 273 5.38 14.83 -30.81
C GLN A 273 6.49 13.98 -30.15
N TYR A 274 6.26 13.54 -28.91
CA TYR A 274 7.17 12.68 -28.16
C TYR A 274 6.78 11.21 -28.22
N ASP A 275 5.64 10.86 -28.82
CA ASP A 275 5.20 9.47 -28.90
C ASP A 275 6.27 8.59 -29.57
N GLY A 276 6.63 7.50 -28.90
CA GLY A 276 7.72 6.61 -29.30
C GLY A 276 9.15 7.11 -29.00
N TRP A 277 9.33 8.35 -28.55
CA TRP A 277 10.65 8.90 -28.20
C TRP A 277 10.97 8.68 -26.73
N TRP A 278 12.26 8.46 -26.46
CA TRP A 278 12.80 8.55 -25.10
C TRP A 278 12.81 9.99 -24.62
N VAL A 279 12.30 10.21 -23.42
CA VAL A 279 12.24 11.52 -22.77
C VAL A 279 12.74 11.43 -21.34
N ALA A 280 13.32 12.53 -20.86
CA ALA A 280 13.42 12.81 -19.45
C ALA A 280 12.14 13.54 -19.02
N PHE A 281 11.42 12.97 -18.06
CA PHE A 281 10.20 13.51 -17.50
C PHE A 281 10.38 13.79 -16.01
N GLU A 282 10.06 14.99 -15.57
CA GLU A 282 10.11 15.42 -14.18
C GLU A 282 8.80 16.09 -13.81
N THR A 283 8.17 15.61 -12.74
CA THR A 283 7.00 16.23 -12.14
C THR A 283 7.44 17.07 -10.94
N LYS A 284 7.06 18.35 -10.96
CA LYS A 284 7.32 19.31 -9.91
C LYS A 284 6.01 19.68 -9.25
N HIS A 285 6.10 20.39 -8.15
CA HIS A 285 4.93 20.79 -7.38
C HIS A 285 3.89 21.61 -8.19
N ASP A 286 4.34 22.52 -9.05
CA ASP A 286 3.54 23.49 -9.81
C ASP A 286 3.65 23.33 -11.34
N GLY A 287 4.28 22.27 -11.82
CA GLY A 287 4.44 22.02 -13.24
C GLY A 287 5.28 20.78 -13.54
N TYR A 288 5.70 20.63 -14.78
CA TYR A 288 6.51 19.49 -15.20
C TYR A 288 7.54 19.91 -16.25
N THR A 289 8.57 19.09 -16.42
CA THR A 289 9.48 19.19 -17.56
C THR A 289 9.48 17.88 -18.34
N ILE A 290 9.39 17.97 -19.66
CA ILE A 290 9.52 16.83 -20.56
C ILE A 290 10.37 17.25 -21.76
N LYS A 291 11.45 16.50 -22.02
CA LYS A 291 12.39 16.78 -23.12
C LYS A 291 12.92 15.47 -23.68
N ARG A 292 13.27 15.42 -24.96
CA ARG A 292 13.95 14.26 -25.55
C ARG A 292 15.22 13.94 -24.75
N ALA A 293 15.40 12.67 -24.42
CA ALA A 293 16.58 12.21 -23.73
C ALA A 293 17.80 12.33 -24.66
N ASP A 294 18.90 12.86 -24.15
CA ASP A 294 20.16 12.90 -24.88
C ASP A 294 20.93 11.57 -24.76
N GLN A 295 21.97 11.38 -25.59
CA GLN A 295 22.76 10.16 -25.58
C GLN A 295 23.47 9.88 -24.25
N ASN A 296 23.84 10.91 -23.48
CA ASN A 296 24.48 10.72 -22.19
C ASN A 296 23.47 10.25 -21.15
N GLN A 297 22.24 10.77 -21.20
CA GLN A 297 21.13 10.34 -20.36
C GLN A 297 20.69 8.91 -20.68
N LEU A 298 20.69 8.51 -21.95
CA LEU A 298 20.42 7.13 -22.35
C LEU A 298 21.54 6.19 -21.90
N LYS A 299 22.81 6.56 -22.11
CA LYS A 299 23.97 5.79 -21.62
C LYS A 299 23.99 5.70 -20.09
N GLU A 300 23.64 6.77 -19.39
CA GLU A 300 23.50 6.76 -17.93
C GLU A 300 22.32 5.90 -17.48
N TYR A 301 21.20 5.92 -18.21
CA TYR A 301 20.05 5.05 -17.94
C TYR A 301 20.43 3.58 -18.15
N GLU A 302 21.08 3.25 -19.27
CA GLU A 302 21.60 1.91 -19.57
C GLU A 302 22.67 1.48 -18.55
N ARG A 303 23.60 2.37 -18.18
CA ARG A 303 24.61 2.13 -17.15
C ARG A 303 23.96 1.93 -15.79
N ARG A 304 22.97 2.74 -15.40
CA ARG A 304 22.22 2.58 -14.15
C ARG A 304 21.33 1.35 -14.16
N LEU A 305 20.82 0.92 -15.31
CA LEU A 305 20.10 -0.35 -15.44
C LEU A 305 21.09 -1.51 -15.26
N ALA A 306 22.28 -1.41 -15.86
CA ALA A 306 23.38 -2.34 -15.70
C ALA A 306 24.03 -2.32 -14.29
N GLU A 307 24.00 -1.18 -13.58
CA GLU A 307 24.48 -0.99 -12.20
C GLU A 307 23.38 -1.32 -11.18
N ARG A 308 22.08 -1.12 -11.52
CA ARG A 308 20.93 -1.64 -10.77
C ARG A 308 20.87 -3.15 -10.81
N LEU A 309 21.52 -3.78 -11.78
CA LEU A 309 21.92 -5.19 -11.71
C LEU A 309 23.09 -5.38 -10.71
N ASP A 310 22.99 -4.80 -9.52
CA ASP A 310 23.51 -5.50 -8.34
C ASP A 310 22.48 -6.60 -8.06
N ILE A 311 22.51 -7.62 -8.93
CA ILE A 311 21.59 -8.74 -8.89
C ILE A 311 21.63 -9.24 -7.45
N MET A 312 20.54 -9.07 -6.71
CA MET A 312 20.43 -9.57 -5.36
C MET A 312 20.56 -11.07 -5.46
N LYS A 313 21.66 -11.60 -4.93
CA LYS A 313 21.96 -13.03 -4.86
C LYS A 313 21.61 -13.50 -3.45
N PRO A 314 20.40 -14.02 -3.23
CA PRO A 314 19.96 -14.35 -1.89
C PRO A 314 20.82 -15.48 -1.36
N ARG A 315 21.14 -15.44 -0.07
CA ARG A 315 21.97 -16.48 0.54
C ARG A 315 21.17 -17.78 0.61
N PHE A 316 21.84 -18.90 0.37
CA PHE A 316 21.26 -20.23 0.48
C PHE A 316 22.33 -21.24 0.90
N ASN A 317 21.89 -22.38 1.43
CA ASN A 317 22.71 -23.49 1.88
C ASN A 317 22.06 -24.81 1.44
N LEU A 318 22.64 -25.44 0.41
CA LEU A 318 22.21 -26.74 -0.10
C LEU A 318 22.86 -27.92 0.64
N GLY A 319 23.73 -27.68 1.62
CA GLY A 319 24.33 -28.75 2.43
C GLY A 319 23.37 -29.36 3.46
N VAL A 320 22.23 -28.71 3.72
CA VAL A 320 21.27 -29.12 4.74
C VAL A 320 20.23 -30.06 4.14
N LYS A 321 20.28 -31.33 4.54
CA LYS A 321 19.36 -32.39 4.08
C LYS A 321 18.28 -32.74 5.09
N ARG A 322 18.40 -32.26 6.33
CA ARG A 322 17.51 -32.67 7.42
C ARG A 322 16.14 -32.03 7.28
N LEU A 323 15.07 -32.83 7.35
CA LEU A 323 13.70 -32.35 7.53
C LEU A 323 13.53 -31.89 8.99
N ALA A 324 13.80 -30.62 9.27
CA ALA A 324 13.81 -30.11 10.63
C ALA A 324 12.40 -29.68 11.08
N SER A 325 12.04 -29.98 12.32
CA SER A 325 10.84 -29.45 12.95
C SER A 325 10.96 -27.94 13.16
N LEU A 326 9.83 -27.23 13.23
CA LEU A 326 9.82 -25.78 13.52
C LEU A 326 10.53 -25.45 14.84
N ARG A 327 10.42 -26.31 15.86
CA ARG A 327 11.08 -26.13 17.18
C ARG A 327 12.61 -26.08 17.07
N GLU A 328 13.19 -26.75 16.08
CA GLU A 328 14.64 -26.83 15.87
C GLU A 328 15.17 -25.69 14.99
N GLN A 329 14.28 -24.92 14.36
CA GLN A 329 14.67 -23.82 13.49
C GLN A 329 14.88 -22.53 14.30
N ARG A 330 15.75 -21.67 13.78
CA ARG A 330 16.09 -20.33 14.30
C ARG A 330 16.19 -19.37 13.12
N ALA A 331 16.19 -18.06 13.36
CA ALA A 331 16.31 -17.04 12.31
C ALA A 331 17.45 -17.30 11.31
N ARG A 332 18.62 -17.78 11.76
CA ARG A 332 19.75 -18.12 10.87
C ARG A 332 19.46 -19.24 9.85
N ALA A 333 18.43 -20.03 10.09
CA ALA A 333 18.04 -21.17 9.26
C ALA A 333 17.33 -20.75 7.96
N ILE A 334 17.06 -19.44 7.76
CA ILE A 334 16.52 -18.86 6.51
C ILE A 334 17.28 -19.37 5.27
N THR A 335 18.60 -19.50 5.38
CA THR A 335 19.45 -19.95 4.26
C THR A 335 19.19 -21.40 3.82
N ALA A 336 18.49 -22.22 4.60
CA ALA A 336 18.16 -23.60 4.24
C ALA A 336 16.65 -23.89 4.19
N TYR A 337 15.85 -23.15 4.97
CA TYR A 337 14.42 -23.40 5.16
C TYR A 337 13.53 -22.20 4.78
N GLY A 338 14.11 -21.09 4.32
CA GLY A 338 13.40 -19.88 3.91
C GLY A 338 12.86 -19.03 5.05
N GLY A 339 12.38 -17.84 4.67
CA GLY A 339 11.95 -16.78 5.60
C GLY A 339 10.85 -17.21 6.56
N LYS A 340 9.70 -17.60 5.98
CA LYS A 340 8.50 -17.97 6.72
C LYS A 340 8.74 -19.06 7.77
N SER A 341 9.39 -20.15 7.36
CA SER A 341 9.63 -21.30 8.24
C SER A 341 10.59 -20.97 9.38
N ALA A 342 11.70 -20.28 9.08
CA ALA A 342 12.69 -19.92 10.09
C ALA A 342 12.12 -18.91 11.11
N ASN A 343 11.34 -17.92 10.65
CA ASN A 343 10.68 -16.95 11.53
C ASN A 343 9.61 -17.61 12.42
N LEU A 344 8.80 -18.53 11.89
CA LEU A 344 7.88 -19.32 12.71
C LEU A 344 8.60 -20.17 13.77
N GLY A 345 9.74 -20.76 13.41
CA GLY A 345 10.60 -21.45 14.36
C GLY A 345 11.12 -20.51 15.45
N GLU A 346 11.53 -19.29 15.10
CA GLU A 346 11.97 -18.29 16.06
C GLU A 346 10.87 -17.91 17.07
N VAL A 347 9.64 -17.64 16.58
CA VAL A 347 8.47 -17.36 17.43
C VAL A 347 8.18 -18.52 18.38
N MET A 348 8.26 -19.76 17.88
CA MET A 348 8.04 -20.95 18.69
C MET A 348 9.08 -21.12 19.81
N ASN A 349 10.31 -20.68 19.58
CA ASN A 349 11.40 -20.75 20.56
C ASN A 349 11.42 -19.59 21.54
N ALA A 350 10.86 -18.44 21.17
CA ALA A 350 10.67 -17.31 22.07
C ALA A 350 9.73 -17.63 23.26
N ARG A 351 8.90 -18.68 23.14
CA ARG A 351 7.97 -19.16 24.20
C ARG A 351 7.12 -18.02 24.79
N LEU A 352 6.66 -17.12 23.93
CA LEU A 352 5.87 -15.97 24.33
C LEU A 352 4.53 -16.43 24.94
N ALA A 353 4.19 -15.87 26.10
CA ALA A 353 2.95 -16.21 26.79
C ALA A 353 1.74 -15.90 25.91
N GLY A 354 0.80 -16.85 25.82
CA GLY A 354 -0.42 -16.71 25.01
C GLY A 354 -0.23 -16.89 23.50
N ILE A 355 0.99 -17.14 23.01
CA ILE A 355 1.24 -17.41 21.59
C ILE A 355 1.48 -18.90 21.38
N SER A 356 0.69 -19.50 20.49
CA SER A 356 0.85 -20.89 20.07
C SER A 356 1.11 -20.95 18.57
N VAL A 357 2.15 -21.70 18.18
CA VAL A 357 2.47 -21.98 16.77
C VAL A 357 2.18 -23.45 16.51
N PRO A 358 1.32 -23.79 15.53
CA PRO A 358 1.06 -25.18 15.17
C PRO A 358 2.34 -25.91 14.78
N ASN A 359 2.47 -27.16 15.20
CA ASN A 359 3.65 -27.96 14.90
C ASN A 359 3.78 -28.18 13.39
N GLY A 360 5.01 -28.37 12.94
CA GLY A 360 5.32 -28.62 11.54
C GLY A 360 6.79 -28.93 11.35
N PHE A 361 7.14 -29.37 10.15
CA PHE A 361 8.52 -29.58 9.72
C PHE A 361 8.71 -29.06 8.31
N THR A 362 9.97 -28.83 7.95
CA THR A 362 10.31 -28.16 6.69
C THR A 362 11.25 -29.01 5.86
N ILE A 363 10.90 -29.19 4.60
CA ILE A 363 11.75 -29.79 3.56
C ILE A 363 12.73 -28.70 3.09
N PRO A 364 14.05 -28.85 3.28
CA PRO A 364 15.03 -27.80 2.96
C PRO A 364 15.26 -27.62 1.46
N PHE A 365 15.89 -26.50 1.09
CA PHE A 365 16.25 -26.14 -0.29
C PHE A 365 17.02 -27.22 -1.06
N PHE A 366 17.81 -28.04 -0.37
CA PHE A 366 18.53 -29.16 -0.96
C PHE A 366 17.62 -30.02 -1.85
N TYR A 367 16.40 -30.31 -1.39
CA TYR A 367 15.52 -31.22 -2.14
C TYR A 367 14.84 -30.55 -3.33
N TYR A 368 14.63 -29.23 -3.30
CA TYR A 368 14.22 -28.49 -4.50
C TYR A 368 15.32 -28.53 -5.56
N ASP A 369 16.57 -28.25 -5.18
CA ASP A 369 17.72 -28.32 -6.09
C ASP A 369 17.92 -29.73 -6.68
N GLN A 370 17.83 -30.78 -5.85
CA GLN A 370 17.88 -32.16 -6.34
C GLN A 370 16.72 -32.48 -7.28
N PHE A 371 15.50 -32.02 -6.97
CA PHE A 371 14.33 -32.24 -7.83
C PHE A 371 14.52 -31.63 -9.21
N ILE A 372 15.05 -30.41 -9.31
CA ILE A 372 15.36 -29.76 -10.59
C ILE A 372 16.38 -30.59 -11.39
N LYS A 373 17.45 -31.06 -10.74
CA LYS A 373 18.52 -31.87 -11.37
C LYS A 373 18.05 -33.23 -11.84
N GLU A 374 17.41 -34.00 -10.95
CA GLU A 374 16.95 -35.36 -11.23
C GLU A 374 15.88 -35.41 -12.33
N ASN A 375 15.12 -34.32 -12.53
CA ASN A 375 14.11 -34.19 -13.58
C ASN A 375 14.63 -33.49 -14.85
N GLY A 376 15.94 -33.19 -14.94
CA GLY A 376 16.55 -32.57 -16.12
C GLY A 376 16.00 -31.18 -16.45
N LEU A 377 15.62 -30.40 -15.42
CA LEU A 377 14.99 -29.09 -15.58
C LEU A 377 15.97 -27.91 -15.58
N GLU A 378 17.26 -28.14 -15.30
CA GLU A 378 18.29 -27.10 -15.33
C GLU A 378 18.42 -26.46 -16.72
N GLU A 379 18.57 -27.26 -17.77
CA GLU A 379 18.74 -26.77 -19.13
C GLU A 379 17.47 -26.05 -19.63
N PRO A 380 16.25 -26.61 -19.52
CA PRO A 380 15.03 -25.88 -19.85
C PRO A 380 14.84 -24.55 -19.13
N LEU A 381 15.24 -24.47 -17.85
CA LEU A 381 15.20 -23.22 -17.10
C LEU A 381 16.23 -22.23 -17.64
N TYR A 382 17.46 -22.68 -17.89
CA TYR A 382 18.52 -21.86 -18.45
C TYR A 382 18.15 -21.31 -19.85
N GLU A 383 17.66 -22.15 -20.75
CA GLU A 383 17.20 -21.72 -22.08
C GLU A 383 16.06 -20.71 -21.99
N MET A 384 15.07 -20.96 -21.12
CA MET A 384 13.96 -20.04 -20.90
C MET A 384 14.45 -18.68 -20.41
N MET A 385 15.39 -18.64 -19.46
CA MET A 385 15.94 -17.40 -18.90
C MET A 385 16.84 -16.62 -19.87
N ASN A 386 17.48 -17.29 -20.84
CA ASN A 386 18.35 -16.65 -21.83
C ASN A 386 17.65 -16.34 -23.17
N ASP A 387 16.39 -16.72 -23.31
CA ASP A 387 15.57 -16.41 -24.47
C ASP A 387 15.23 -14.90 -24.46
N GLN A 388 15.75 -14.16 -25.45
CA GLN A 388 15.49 -12.72 -25.60
C GLN A 388 13.99 -12.41 -25.66
N ARG A 389 13.19 -13.30 -26.26
CA ARG A 389 11.75 -13.10 -26.30
C ARG A 389 11.13 -13.28 -24.93
N PHE A 390 11.58 -14.25 -24.13
CA PHE A 390 11.14 -14.40 -22.74
C PHE A 390 11.46 -13.16 -21.88
N VAL A 391 12.61 -12.53 -22.13
CA VAL A 391 13.02 -11.29 -21.44
C VAL A 391 12.13 -10.11 -21.82
N HIS A 392 11.74 -9.95 -23.08
CA HIS A 392 11.07 -8.73 -23.56
C HIS A 392 9.55 -8.86 -23.79
N ASP A 393 8.99 -10.07 -23.89
CA ASP A 393 7.57 -10.35 -24.20
C ASP A 393 6.86 -11.00 -22.98
N PRO A 394 6.05 -10.24 -22.21
CA PRO A 394 5.35 -10.76 -21.03
C PRO A 394 4.31 -11.84 -21.33
N ALA A 395 3.68 -11.83 -22.51
CA ALA A 395 2.69 -12.83 -22.88
C ALA A 395 3.37 -14.18 -23.16
N TYR A 396 4.44 -14.14 -23.95
CA TYR A 396 5.32 -15.29 -24.17
C TYR A 396 5.95 -15.78 -22.86
N ARG A 397 6.40 -14.87 -22.00
CA ARG A 397 6.91 -15.21 -20.67
C ARG A 397 5.87 -15.93 -19.82
N ARG A 398 4.62 -15.45 -19.78
CA ARG A 398 3.51 -16.10 -19.07
C ARG A 398 3.24 -17.51 -19.59
N GLU A 399 3.23 -17.68 -20.91
CA GLU A 399 3.09 -18.99 -21.55
C GLU A 399 4.24 -19.93 -21.14
N ARG A 400 5.49 -19.48 -21.28
CA ARG A 400 6.68 -20.27 -20.96
C ARG A 400 6.77 -20.64 -19.47
N LEU A 401 6.42 -19.71 -18.57
CA LEU A 401 6.30 -19.99 -17.14
C LEU A 401 5.19 -21.00 -16.84
N THR A 402 4.06 -20.93 -17.56
CA THR A 402 2.98 -21.93 -17.44
C THR A 402 3.46 -23.32 -17.85
N ILE A 403 4.17 -23.43 -18.97
CA ILE A 403 4.78 -24.68 -19.43
C ILE A 403 5.81 -25.19 -18.41
N MET A 404 6.67 -24.32 -17.87
CA MET A 404 7.66 -24.70 -16.87
C MET A 404 7.01 -25.23 -15.58
N ARG A 405 5.95 -24.57 -15.11
CA ARG A 405 5.17 -25.03 -13.95
C ARG A 405 4.54 -26.40 -14.20
N ALA A 406 4.00 -26.64 -15.39
CA ALA A 406 3.46 -27.95 -15.75
C ALA A 406 4.53 -29.04 -15.74
N ARG A 407 5.75 -28.75 -16.23
CA ARG A 407 6.90 -29.68 -16.15
C ARG A 407 7.29 -29.98 -14.70
N LEU A 408 7.35 -28.97 -13.85
CA LEU A 408 7.60 -29.14 -12.41
C LEU A 408 6.50 -29.97 -11.73
N GLN A 409 5.25 -29.80 -12.11
CA GLN A 409 4.14 -30.61 -11.61
C GLN A 409 4.19 -32.06 -12.11
N GLN A 410 4.75 -32.33 -13.28
CA GLN A 410 4.89 -33.70 -13.81
C GLN A 410 6.14 -34.41 -13.27
N GLY A 411 7.12 -33.67 -12.73
CA GLY A 411 8.37 -34.22 -12.23
C GLY A 411 8.19 -35.25 -11.11
N LYS A 412 9.08 -36.25 -11.08
CA LYS A 412 9.10 -37.29 -10.06
C LYS A 412 9.91 -36.82 -8.85
N VAL A 413 9.31 -36.91 -7.66
CA VAL A 413 10.00 -36.69 -6.39
C VAL A 413 10.83 -37.93 -6.05
N ASN A 414 12.09 -37.73 -5.65
CA ASN A 414 12.98 -38.80 -5.21
C ASN A 414 12.30 -39.76 -4.22
N ASP A 415 12.40 -41.07 -4.47
CA ASP A 415 11.68 -42.10 -3.70
C ASP A 415 12.09 -42.11 -2.21
N ARG A 416 13.35 -41.76 -1.90
CA ARG A 416 13.84 -41.65 -0.52
C ARG A 416 13.21 -40.47 0.20
N LEU A 417 13.18 -39.29 -0.42
CA LEU A 417 12.52 -38.12 0.15
C LEU A 417 11.02 -38.38 0.34
N ARG A 418 10.37 -38.93 -0.68
CA ARG A 418 8.95 -39.30 -0.61
C ARG A 418 8.68 -40.21 0.58
N ALA A 419 9.45 -41.28 0.75
CA ALA A 419 9.29 -42.20 1.87
C ALA A 419 9.56 -41.54 3.24
N GLU A 420 10.54 -40.62 3.33
CA GLU A 420 10.86 -39.89 4.56
C GLU A 420 9.73 -38.93 4.96
N VAL A 421 9.22 -38.13 4.03
CA VAL A 421 8.10 -37.20 4.25
C VAL A 421 6.86 -37.95 4.69
N LEU A 422 6.47 -39.01 3.98
CA LEU A 422 5.28 -39.80 4.30
C LEU A 422 5.40 -40.49 5.67
N ARG A 423 6.56 -41.07 5.98
CA ARG A 423 6.81 -41.70 7.28
C ARG A 423 6.71 -40.69 8.41
N ARG A 424 7.28 -39.50 8.23
CA ARG A 424 7.23 -38.43 9.24
C ARG A 424 5.80 -37.93 9.45
N VAL A 425 5.05 -37.71 8.37
CA VAL A 425 3.64 -37.32 8.47
C VAL A 425 2.79 -38.39 9.17
N ALA A 426 2.98 -39.66 8.82
CA ALA A 426 2.28 -40.76 9.48
C ALA A 426 2.61 -40.85 10.99
N ALA A 427 3.84 -40.53 11.39
CA ALA A 427 4.27 -40.58 12.78
C ALA A 427 3.81 -39.37 13.61
N GLU A 428 3.88 -38.16 13.05
CA GLU A 428 3.70 -36.91 13.80
C GLU A 428 2.32 -36.25 13.58
N PHE A 429 1.63 -36.58 12.49
CA PHE A 429 0.42 -35.86 12.05
C PHE A 429 -0.71 -36.80 11.57
N ALA A 430 -0.75 -38.04 12.06
CA ALA A 430 -1.79 -39.01 11.70
C ALA A 430 -3.21 -38.43 11.90
N GLY A 431 -4.03 -38.52 10.86
CA GLY A 431 -5.44 -38.06 10.88
C GLY A 431 -5.64 -36.54 10.86
N LYS A 432 -4.58 -35.74 10.78
CA LYS A 432 -4.67 -34.27 10.76
C LYS A 432 -4.70 -33.72 9.32
N GLY A 433 -5.41 -32.61 9.12
CA GLY A 433 -5.30 -31.82 7.90
C GLY A 433 -4.02 -30.98 7.94
N LEU A 434 -3.25 -30.99 6.85
CA LEU A 434 -1.97 -30.29 6.75
C LEU A 434 -2.02 -29.11 5.78
N PHE A 435 -1.32 -28.04 6.14
CA PHE A 435 -0.97 -26.97 5.22
C PHE A 435 0.42 -27.24 4.66
N VAL A 436 0.54 -27.17 3.34
CA VAL A 436 1.81 -27.26 2.61
C VAL A 436 2.12 -25.87 2.09
N ARG A 437 3.10 -25.20 2.71
CA ARG A 437 3.33 -23.75 2.59
C ARG A 437 4.70 -23.49 1.96
N SER A 438 4.74 -22.47 1.12
CA SER A 438 5.97 -21.90 0.59
C SER A 438 6.81 -21.25 1.69
N SER A 439 8.13 -21.42 1.59
CA SER A 439 9.11 -20.69 2.38
C SER A 439 10.37 -20.51 1.54
N SER A 440 10.43 -19.42 0.76
CA SER A 440 11.58 -19.12 -0.11
C SER A 440 12.67 -18.31 0.61
N ASN A 441 13.91 -18.35 0.10
CA ASN A 441 14.99 -17.44 0.51
C ASN A 441 14.86 -16.02 -0.05
N SER A 442 13.85 -15.77 -0.89
CA SER A 442 13.54 -14.42 -1.38
C SER A 442 12.56 -13.65 -0.49
N GLU A 443 11.72 -14.31 0.32
CA GLU A 443 10.57 -13.67 0.99
C GLU A 443 10.94 -12.51 1.94
N ASP A 444 12.16 -12.51 2.49
CA ASP A 444 12.67 -11.55 3.48
C ASP A 444 13.84 -10.69 2.94
N LEU A 445 13.97 -10.55 1.62
CA LEU A 445 15.00 -9.70 1.03
C LEU A 445 14.70 -8.21 1.27
N PRO A 446 15.74 -7.37 1.45
CA PRO A 446 15.56 -5.92 1.50
C PRO A 446 14.81 -5.44 0.26
N ASN A 447 13.71 -4.70 0.45
CA ASN A 447 12.86 -4.16 -0.62
C ASN A 447 12.14 -5.21 -1.49
N PHE A 448 12.01 -6.46 -1.05
CA PHE A 448 11.16 -7.45 -1.71
C PHE A 448 10.34 -8.23 -0.68
N SER A 449 9.02 -8.27 -0.86
CA SER A 449 8.11 -9.07 -0.04
C SER A 449 7.53 -10.19 -0.88
N GLY A 450 7.65 -11.43 -0.38
CA GLY A 450 7.06 -12.61 -1.03
C GLY A 450 5.58 -12.84 -0.70
N ALA A 451 4.93 -11.93 0.02
CA ALA A 451 3.55 -12.11 0.48
C ALA A 451 2.58 -12.27 -0.71
N GLY A 452 1.82 -13.37 -0.70
CA GLY A 452 0.82 -13.67 -1.72
C GLY A 452 1.36 -14.14 -3.09
N LEU A 453 2.68 -14.21 -3.28
CA LEU A 453 3.26 -14.58 -4.58
C LEU A 453 3.33 -16.10 -4.81
N TYR A 454 3.50 -16.85 -3.74
CA TYR A 454 3.72 -18.29 -3.77
C TYR A 454 2.49 -19.05 -3.28
N SER A 455 2.32 -20.28 -3.78
CA SER A 455 1.15 -21.09 -3.46
C SER A 455 1.25 -21.71 -2.07
N THR A 456 0.09 -21.88 -1.43
CA THR A 456 -0.10 -22.71 -0.24
C THR A 456 -1.23 -23.68 -0.53
N VAL A 457 -1.04 -24.95 -0.19
CA VAL A 457 -2.08 -25.98 -0.36
C VAL A 457 -2.65 -26.32 1.02
N PRO A 458 -3.91 -25.96 1.32
CA PRO A 458 -4.54 -26.21 2.61
C PRO A 458 -5.15 -27.62 2.68
N ASN A 459 -5.41 -28.08 3.91
CA ASN A 459 -6.19 -29.29 4.23
C ASN A 459 -5.78 -30.56 3.43
N VAL A 460 -4.48 -30.77 3.28
CA VAL A 460 -3.91 -31.99 2.70
C VAL A 460 -4.00 -33.12 3.73
N ARG A 461 -4.63 -34.23 3.36
CA ARG A 461 -4.83 -35.39 4.26
C ARG A 461 -4.22 -36.67 3.72
N GLU A 462 -4.25 -36.83 2.40
CA GLU A 462 -3.84 -38.06 1.75
C GLU A 462 -2.37 -38.06 1.34
N SER A 463 -1.74 -39.23 1.39
CA SER A 463 -0.31 -39.40 1.09
C SER A 463 0.04 -38.97 -0.34
N LEU A 464 -0.79 -39.31 -1.34
CA LEU A 464 -0.57 -38.88 -2.72
C LEU A 464 -0.74 -37.37 -2.88
N GLN A 465 -1.78 -36.81 -2.26
CA GLN A 465 -2.07 -35.38 -2.28
C GLN A 465 -0.92 -34.57 -1.67
N LEU A 466 -0.23 -35.09 -0.64
CA LEU A 466 0.91 -34.43 -0.01
C LEU A 466 2.09 -34.23 -0.97
N ILE A 467 2.43 -35.25 -1.75
CA ILE A 467 3.54 -35.14 -2.71
C ILE A 467 3.18 -34.18 -3.85
N GLU A 468 1.93 -34.22 -4.33
CA GLU A 468 1.44 -33.26 -5.32
C GLU A 468 1.42 -31.82 -4.77
N ALA A 469 1.08 -31.64 -3.50
CA ALA A 469 1.11 -30.35 -2.84
C ALA A 469 2.54 -29.81 -2.72
N VAL A 470 3.53 -30.66 -2.39
CA VAL A 470 4.95 -30.28 -2.38
C VAL A 470 5.41 -29.79 -3.76
N LYS A 471 5.10 -30.54 -4.83
CA LYS A 471 5.40 -30.11 -6.21
C LYS A 471 4.68 -28.82 -6.59
N THR A 472 3.44 -28.65 -6.16
CA THR A 472 2.68 -27.42 -6.40
C THR A 472 3.36 -26.21 -5.76
N VAL A 473 3.84 -26.35 -4.52
CA VAL A 473 4.60 -25.28 -3.84
C VAL A 473 5.93 -25.01 -4.56
N TRP A 474 6.67 -26.03 -4.98
CA TRP A 474 7.89 -25.84 -5.78
C TRP A 474 7.64 -25.16 -7.11
N ALA A 475 6.61 -25.59 -7.85
CA ALA A 475 6.18 -24.97 -9.10
C ALA A 475 5.77 -23.51 -8.90
N SER A 476 5.22 -23.16 -7.74
CA SER A 476 4.80 -21.79 -7.45
C SER A 476 5.94 -20.77 -7.43
N LEU A 477 7.19 -21.23 -7.31
CA LEU A 477 8.34 -20.36 -7.48
C LEU A 477 8.33 -19.67 -8.85
N TRP A 478 7.81 -20.35 -9.87
CA TRP A 478 7.70 -19.90 -11.25
C TRP A 478 6.31 -19.39 -11.62
N ASN A 479 5.46 -19.07 -10.63
CA ASN A 479 4.24 -18.29 -10.89
C ASN A 479 4.63 -16.98 -11.60
N PHE A 480 3.79 -16.53 -12.55
CA PHE A 480 4.07 -15.32 -13.32
C PHE A 480 4.29 -14.12 -12.39
N GLU A 481 3.42 -13.92 -11.42
CA GLU A 481 3.48 -12.80 -10.47
C GLU A 481 4.72 -12.88 -9.58
N ALA A 482 5.13 -14.09 -9.21
CA ALA A 482 6.33 -14.32 -8.40
C ALA A 482 7.62 -14.05 -9.20
N TYR A 483 7.65 -14.48 -10.46
CA TYR A 483 8.74 -14.18 -11.40
C TYR A 483 8.85 -12.67 -11.62
N GLU A 484 7.76 -12.01 -12.00
CA GLU A 484 7.75 -10.57 -12.28
C GLU A 484 8.19 -9.75 -11.07
N ALA A 485 7.72 -10.11 -9.87
CA ALA A 485 8.12 -9.40 -8.66
C ALA A 485 9.64 -9.52 -8.40
N ARG A 486 10.22 -10.70 -8.65
CA ARG A 486 11.66 -10.93 -8.47
C ARG A 486 12.49 -10.22 -9.53
N GLU A 487 12.04 -10.25 -10.78
CA GLU A 487 12.68 -9.56 -11.90
C GLU A 487 12.77 -8.06 -11.62
N ARG A 488 11.66 -7.43 -11.19
CA ARG A 488 11.64 -6.01 -10.81
C ARG A 488 12.55 -5.67 -9.64
N ALA A 489 12.65 -6.58 -8.68
CA ALA A 489 13.52 -6.41 -7.52
C ALA A 489 14.99 -6.71 -7.84
N GLY A 490 15.32 -7.09 -9.08
CA GLY A 490 16.68 -7.43 -9.47
C GLY A 490 17.19 -8.68 -8.76
N VAL A 491 16.33 -9.66 -8.50
CA VAL A 491 16.68 -10.90 -7.79
C VAL A 491 17.22 -11.93 -8.78
N ASP A 492 18.34 -12.58 -8.44
CA ASP A 492 18.89 -13.69 -9.22
C ASP A 492 17.95 -14.90 -9.20
N HIS A 493 17.19 -15.14 -10.27
CA HIS A 493 16.29 -16.30 -10.34
C HIS A 493 17.02 -17.63 -10.21
N MET A 494 18.32 -17.69 -10.55
CA MET A 494 19.15 -18.90 -10.43
C MET A 494 19.67 -19.12 -9.01
N LYS A 495 19.43 -18.19 -8.07
CA LYS A 495 19.80 -18.30 -6.65
C LYS A 495 18.59 -18.34 -5.73
N ILE A 496 17.39 -18.59 -6.28
CA ILE A 496 16.17 -18.77 -5.51
C ILE A 496 15.84 -20.24 -5.31
N PHE A 497 15.51 -20.58 -4.07
CA PHE A 497 15.14 -21.92 -3.67
C PHE A 497 13.86 -21.89 -2.85
N MET A 498 13.03 -22.91 -3.02
CA MET A 498 11.77 -23.05 -2.31
C MET A 498 11.86 -24.21 -1.30
N ALA A 499 11.84 -23.87 -0.02
CA ALA A 499 11.60 -24.84 1.03
C ALA A 499 10.09 -25.02 1.21
N VAL A 500 9.70 -26.18 1.72
CA VAL A 500 8.28 -26.52 1.90
C VAL A 500 8.00 -26.80 3.36
N LEU A 501 7.23 -25.93 3.99
CA LEU A 501 6.76 -26.11 5.35
C LEU A 501 5.48 -26.95 5.33
N VAL A 502 5.53 -28.12 5.95
CA VAL A 502 4.37 -28.97 6.22
C VAL A 502 3.95 -28.72 7.65
N GLN A 503 2.77 -28.12 7.83
CA GLN A 503 2.29 -27.63 9.12
C GLN A 503 0.90 -28.17 9.43
N GLU A 504 0.66 -28.49 10.70
CA GLU A 504 -0.65 -28.85 11.22
C GLU A 504 -1.66 -27.72 10.97
N GLY A 505 -2.78 -28.08 10.33
CA GLY A 505 -3.93 -27.20 10.19
C GLY A 505 -4.71 -27.08 11.50
N ILE A 506 -5.23 -25.89 11.76
CA ILE A 506 -6.06 -25.60 12.92
C ILE A 506 -7.48 -25.32 12.44
N ASN A 507 -8.47 -25.92 13.09
CA ASN A 507 -9.87 -25.57 12.89
C ASN A 507 -10.13 -24.26 13.62
N SER A 508 -10.10 -23.14 12.88
CA SER A 508 -10.33 -21.80 13.41
C SER A 508 -11.75 -21.32 13.11
N GLU A 509 -12.43 -20.76 14.12
CA GLU A 509 -13.70 -20.05 13.94
C GLU A 509 -13.51 -18.67 13.25
N SER A 510 -12.33 -18.08 13.38
CA SER A 510 -11.94 -16.82 12.74
C SER A 510 -10.43 -16.78 12.47
N SER A 511 -9.97 -16.02 11.48
CA SER A 511 -8.57 -15.96 11.09
C SER A 511 -8.20 -14.58 10.58
N GLY A 512 -7.06 -14.04 11.02
CA GLY A 512 -6.70 -12.66 10.73
C GLY A 512 -5.21 -12.38 10.61
N VAL A 513 -4.90 -11.12 10.36
CA VAL A 513 -3.56 -10.54 10.32
C VAL A 513 -3.47 -9.42 11.37
N MET A 514 -2.38 -9.42 12.12
CA MET A 514 -2.06 -8.37 13.09
C MET A 514 -0.80 -7.61 12.64
N ILE A 515 -0.86 -6.29 12.70
CA ILE A 515 0.29 -5.39 12.49
C ILE A 515 0.54 -4.66 13.80
N THR A 516 1.76 -4.74 14.32
CA THR A 516 2.16 -4.20 15.64
C THR A 516 2.67 -2.76 15.59
N THR A 517 2.45 -2.07 14.48
CA THR A 517 2.78 -0.66 14.28
C THR A 517 1.70 -0.03 13.44
N ASP A 518 1.53 1.29 13.53
CA ASP A 518 0.68 2.03 12.60
C ASP A 518 1.31 1.99 11.20
N PRO A 519 0.64 1.40 10.19
CA PRO A 519 1.16 1.37 8.83
C PRO A 519 0.97 2.70 8.10
N TYR A 520 0.20 3.64 8.66
CA TYR A 520 -0.13 4.95 8.09
C TYR A 520 0.64 6.10 8.74
N ASP A 521 1.03 5.95 10.01
CA ASP A 521 1.80 6.96 10.76
C ASP A 521 2.98 6.34 11.52
N ARG A 522 4.21 6.59 11.05
CA ARG A 522 5.42 6.04 11.68
C ARG A 522 5.69 6.58 13.08
N ASP A 523 5.10 7.72 13.44
CA ASP A 523 5.25 8.33 14.77
C ASP A 523 4.28 7.72 15.78
N ASN A 524 3.21 7.08 15.30
CA ASN A 524 2.21 6.39 16.12
C ASN A 524 2.64 4.94 16.47
N LYS A 525 3.71 4.81 17.25
CA LYS A 525 4.28 3.50 17.65
C LYS A 525 3.39 2.67 18.58
N GLY A 526 2.30 3.24 19.10
CA GLY A 526 1.39 2.58 20.04
C GLY A 526 0.19 1.88 19.39
N ALA A 527 -0.05 2.05 18.08
CA ALA A 527 -1.19 1.46 17.41
C ALA A 527 -0.95 -0.01 17.02
N ILE A 528 -1.98 -0.83 17.20
CA ILE A 528 -2.04 -2.22 16.75
C ILE A 528 -3.27 -2.35 15.85
N TYR A 529 -3.07 -2.88 14.66
CA TYR A 529 -4.15 -3.15 13.70
C TYR A 529 -4.41 -4.64 13.64
N ILE A 530 -5.68 -5.03 13.75
CA ILE A 530 -6.14 -6.42 13.62
C ILE A 530 -7.23 -6.43 12.55
N SER A 531 -7.01 -7.22 11.51
CA SER A 531 -8.02 -7.58 10.52
C SER A 531 -8.29 -9.08 10.71
N ALA A 532 -9.49 -9.46 11.13
CA ALA A 532 -9.84 -10.82 11.53
C ALA A 532 -11.18 -11.27 10.97
#